data_AF-A0A948RBB7-F1
#
_entry.id   AF-A0A948RBB7-F1
#
_cell.length_a   1.000
_cell.length_b   1.000
_cell.length_c   1.000
_cell.angle_alpha   90.00
_cell.angle_beta   90.00
_cell.angle_gamma   90.00
#
_symmetry.space_group_name_H-M   'P 1'
#
loop_
_entity.id
_entity.type
_entity.pdbx_description
1 polymer ?
#
loop_
_entity_poly.entity_id
_entity_poly.type
_entity_poly.pdbx_seq_one_letter_code
_entity_poly.pdbx_strand_id
1 'polypeptide(L)'
;MKILTTDQMRQAEQDCAQIGVSTDTLMENAGKAVAEATRDILGALDKQNILVLIGPGNNGGDGLVAARYLHNWGAEVGVYLCSRRTPDDPNLKLVQERRVTIIQADEDESLNQLDELLASASAVIDALFGTGKVRPLGGVFQQTLSQVNAEKEKRPSLRVIAV
;
A
#
# COMPACT_ATOMS: atom_id res chain seq x y z
N MET A 1 21.73 0.11 -10.87
CA MET A 1 20.33 -0.33 -10.90
C MET A 1 19.88 -0.37 -12.35
N LYS A 2 19.24 -1.45 -12.81
CA LYS A 2 18.65 -1.51 -14.16
C LYS A 2 17.18 -1.06 -14.07
N ILE A 3 16.72 -0.23 -15.01
CA ILE A 3 15.31 0.18 -15.12
C ILE A 3 14.68 -0.68 -16.22
N LEU A 4 13.59 -1.36 -15.89
CA LEU A 4 12.87 -2.24 -16.82
C LEU A 4 11.64 -1.54 -17.38
N THR A 5 11.28 -1.86 -18.63
CA THR A 5 9.96 -1.55 -19.15
C THR A 5 8.90 -2.43 -18.50
N THR A 6 7.62 -2.05 -18.61
CA THR A 6 6.49 -2.88 -18.15
C THR A 6 6.54 -4.30 -18.72
N ASP A 7 6.85 -4.43 -20.01
CA ASP A 7 6.90 -5.74 -20.67
C ASP A 7 8.09 -6.57 -20.19
N GLN A 8 9.24 -5.93 -19.94
CA GLN A 8 10.39 -6.60 -19.32
C GLN A 8 10.10 -7.07 -17.90
N MET A 9 9.36 -6.28 -17.11
CA MET A 9 8.97 -6.68 -15.75
C MET A 9 8.03 -7.89 -15.79
N ARG A 10 7.02 -7.88 -16.67
CA ARG A 10 6.13 -9.03 -16.87
C ARG A 10 6.88 -10.28 -17.32
N GLN A 11 7.85 -10.12 -18.21
CA GLN A 11 8.67 -11.25 -18.65
C GLN A 11 9.48 -11.82 -17.49
N ALA A 12 10.08 -10.97 -16.65
CA ALA A 12 10.82 -11.42 -15.48
C ALA A 12 9.93 -12.17 -14.47
N GLU A 13 8.69 -11.72 -14.25
CA GLU A 13 7.71 -12.43 -13.42
C GLU A 13 7.34 -13.80 -14.01
N GLN A 14 7.18 -13.90 -15.34
CA GLN A 14 6.92 -15.17 -16.02
C GLN A 14 8.11 -16.12 -15.92
N ASP A 15 9.34 -15.62 -16.08
CA ASP A 15 10.55 -16.41 -15.95
C ASP A 15 10.70 -16.96 -14.52
N CYS A 16 10.34 -16.17 -13.50
CA CYS A 16 10.28 -16.63 -12.10
C CYS A 16 9.27 -17.77 -11.92
N ALA A 17 8.09 -17.67 -12.53
CA ALA A 17 7.09 -18.73 -12.49
C ALA A 17 7.58 -20.02 -13.16
N GLN A 18 8.34 -19.92 -14.26
CA GLN A 18 8.90 -21.09 -14.96
C GLN A 18 9.92 -21.87 -14.11
N ILE A 19 10.62 -21.20 -13.20
CA ILE A 19 11.56 -21.83 -12.26
C ILE A 19 10.90 -22.21 -10.92
N GLY A 20 9.57 -22.12 -10.83
CA GLY A 20 8.79 -22.58 -9.68
C GLY A 20 8.59 -21.56 -8.56
N VAL A 21 8.91 -20.27 -8.78
CA VAL A 21 8.60 -19.22 -7.81
C VAL A 21 7.16 -18.77 -7.98
N SER A 22 6.34 -18.91 -6.93
CA SER A 22 4.94 -18.49 -6.98
C SER A 22 4.78 -16.97 -6.97
N THR A 23 3.69 -16.47 -7.56
CA THR A 23 3.31 -15.05 -7.48
C THR A 23 3.17 -14.59 -6.02
N ASP A 24 2.64 -15.44 -5.14
CA ASP A 24 2.54 -15.13 -3.71
C ASP A 24 3.92 -14.91 -3.08
N THR A 25 4.93 -15.71 -3.47
CA THR A 25 6.31 -15.53 -2.98
C THR A 25 6.91 -14.23 -3.50
N LEU A 26 6.65 -13.87 -4.77
CA LEU A 26 7.10 -12.59 -5.32
C LEU A 26 6.46 -11.40 -4.59
N MET A 27 5.16 -11.47 -4.34
CA MET A 27 4.39 -10.44 -3.62
C MET A 27 4.84 -10.32 -2.15
N GLU A 28 5.09 -11.45 -1.48
CA GLU A 28 5.67 -11.50 -0.13
C GLU A 28 6.99 -10.74 -0.08
N ASN A 29 7.88 -11.00 -1.04
CA ASN A 29 9.19 -10.37 -1.11
C ASN A 29 9.09 -8.87 -1.43
N ALA A 30 8.24 -8.49 -2.39
CA ALA A 30 8.04 -7.10 -2.77
C ALA A 30 7.46 -6.26 -1.63
N GLY A 31 6.37 -6.72 -1.01
CA GLY A 31 5.76 -6.00 0.11
C GLY A 31 6.65 -5.97 1.36
N LYS A 32 7.42 -7.03 1.62
CA LYS A 32 8.44 -7.00 2.69
C LYS A 32 9.51 -5.95 2.40
N ALA A 33 10.00 -5.87 1.16
CA ALA A 33 11.00 -4.87 0.77
C ALA A 33 10.46 -3.43 0.93
N VAL A 34 9.18 -3.19 0.62
CA VAL A 34 8.51 -1.90 0.89
C VAL A 34 8.49 -1.59 2.40
N ALA A 35 8.15 -2.58 3.23
CA ALA A 35 8.17 -2.41 4.68
C ALA A 35 9.58 -2.11 5.21
N GLU A 36 10.60 -2.82 4.72
CA GLU A 36 12.01 -2.59 5.09
C GLU A 36 12.45 -1.17 4.70
N ALA A 37 12.17 -0.74 3.46
CA ALA A 37 12.47 0.62 3.01
C ALA A 37 11.73 1.68 3.84
N THR A 38 10.47 1.43 4.19
CA THR A 38 9.68 2.32 5.05
C THR A 38 10.31 2.45 6.44
N ARG A 39 10.73 1.33 7.04
CA ARG A 39 11.45 1.33 8.32
C ARG A 39 12.76 2.09 8.22
N ASP A 40 13.52 1.92 7.15
CA ASP A 40 14.80 2.62 6.97
C ASP A 40 14.61 4.14 6.83
N ILE A 41 13.49 4.57 6.23
CA ILE A 41 13.12 5.99 6.11
C ILE A 41 12.67 6.59 7.46
N LEU A 42 11.90 5.83 8.26
CA LEU A 42 11.28 6.32 9.50
C LEU A 42 12.10 6.07 10.76
N GLY A 43 13.03 5.11 10.73
CA GLY A 43 13.76 4.64 11.90
C GLY A 43 12.92 3.74 12.81
N ALA A 44 12.91 4.05 14.10
CA ALA A 44 12.11 3.30 15.08
C ALA A 44 10.61 3.41 14.79
N LEU A 45 9.90 2.28 14.87
CA LEU A 45 8.49 2.15 14.46
C LEU A 45 7.48 2.25 15.60
N ASP A 46 7.89 2.12 16.86
CA ASP A 46 7.04 2.03 18.06
C ASP A 46 6.14 3.25 18.33
N LYS A 47 6.30 4.33 17.55
CA LYS A 47 5.49 5.56 17.60
C LYS A 47 5.06 6.06 16.22
N GLN A 48 5.23 5.24 15.18
CA GLN A 48 4.91 5.63 13.82
C GLN A 48 3.51 5.16 13.47
N ASN A 49 2.66 6.12 13.08
CA ASN A 49 1.40 5.81 12.42
C ASN A 49 1.66 5.77 10.91
N ILE A 50 1.24 4.71 10.25
CA ILE A 50 1.45 4.51 8.81
C ILE A 50 0.10 4.24 8.15
N LEU A 51 -0.24 5.07 7.18
CA LEU A 51 -1.41 4.85 6.32
C LEU A 51 -0.98 4.10 5.07
N VAL A 52 -1.66 3.02 4.72
CA VAL A 52 -1.43 2.26 3.49
C VAL A 52 -2.66 2.36 2.59
N LEU A 53 -2.49 2.98 1.43
CA LEU A 53 -3.54 3.15 0.43
C LEU A 53 -3.52 1.96 -0.53
N ILE A 54 -4.63 1.23 -0.62
CA ILE A 54 -4.67 -0.04 -1.34
C ILE A 54 -5.54 0.07 -2.60
N GLY A 55 -4.93 -0.25 -3.73
CA GLY A 55 -5.62 -0.41 -5.01
C GLY A 55 -6.11 -1.83 -5.28
N PRO A 56 -6.80 -2.04 -6.42
CA PRO A 56 -7.41 -3.32 -6.76
C PRO A 56 -6.43 -4.36 -7.33
N GLY A 57 -5.20 -3.96 -7.69
CA GLY A 57 -4.23 -4.82 -8.40
C GLY A 57 -3.16 -5.44 -7.51
N ASN A 58 -2.13 -6.03 -8.13
CA ASN A 58 -1.01 -6.66 -7.41
C ASN A 58 -0.29 -5.67 -6.48
N ASN A 59 -0.14 -4.40 -6.88
CA ASN A 59 0.42 -3.35 -6.01
C ASN A 59 -0.32 -3.26 -4.67
N GLY A 60 -1.65 -3.35 -4.70
CA GLY A 60 -2.44 -3.37 -3.47
C GLY A 60 -2.17 -4.61 -2.63
N GLY A 61 -1.86 -5.75 -3.25
CA GLY A 61 -1.40 -6.95 -2.54
C GLY A 61 -0.05 -6.72 -1.86
N ASP A 62 0.92 -6.14 -2.56
CA ASP A 62 2.23 -5.75 -2.01
C ASP A 62 2.07 -4.76 -0.84
N GLY A 63 1.15 -3.80 -0.95
CA GLY A 63 0.78 -2.88 0.13
C GLY A 63 0.19 -3.57 1.36
N LEU A 64 -0.69 -4.55 1.18
CA LEU A 64 -1.24 -5.36 2.28
C LEU A 64 -0.15 -6.20 2.97
N VAL A 65 0.80 -6.74 2.20
CA VAL A 65 1.99 -7.41 2.74
C VAL A 65 2.82 -6.41 3.56
N ALA A 66 3.10 -5.23 3.02
CA ALA A 66 3.85 -4.20 3.74
C ALA A 66 3.17 -3.79 5.05
N ALA A 67 1.84 -3.59 5.01
CA ALA A 67 1.02 -3.24 6.17
C ALA A 67 1.20 -4.24 7.32
N ARG A 68 1.10 -5.55 7.04
CA ARG A 68 1.27 -6.55 8.10
C ARG A 68 2.69 -6.66 8.62
N TYR A 69 3.72 -6.47 7.80
CA TYR A 69 5.11 -6.46 8.28
C TYR A 69 5.36 -5.28 9.21
N LEU A 70 4.94 -4.07 8.80
CA LEU A 70 5.08 -2.87 9.61
C LEU A 70 4.33 -2.97 10.93
N HIS A 71 3.11 -3.49 10.89
CA HIS A 71 2.33 -3.78 12.10
C HIS A 71 3.05 -4.78 13.02
N ASN A 72 3.54 -5.90 12.48
CA ASN A 72 4.29 -6.89 13.28
C ASN A 72 5.60 -6.33 13.85
N TRP A 73 6.15 -5.27 13.26
CA TRP A 73 7.35 -4.59 13.73
C TRP A 73 7.05 -3.42 14.68
N GLY A 74 5.79 -3.23 15.07
CA GLY A 74 5.37 -2.31 16.13
C GLY A 74 4.87 -0.95 15.66
N ALA A 75 4.69 -0.73 14.36
CA ALA A 75 3.99 0.47 13.86
C ALA A 75 2.47 0.36 14.08
N GLU A 76 1.83 1.50 14.32
CA GLU A 76 0.38 1.61 14.22
C GLU A 76 0.03 1.76 12.73
N VAL A 77 -0.78 0.85 12.20
CA VAL A 77 -1.07 0.80 10.77
C VAL A 77 -2.56 0.98 10.52
N GLY A 78 -2.89 1.90 9.61
CA GLY A 78 -4.21 2.04 9.03
C GLY A 78 -4.19 1.66 7.56
N VAL A 79 -5.17 0.88 7.12
CA VAL A 79 -5.34 0.49 5.71
C VAL A 79 -6.59 1.15 5.16
N TYR A 80 -6.43 1.86 4.04
CA TYR A 80 -7.54 2.49 3.33
C TYR A 80 -7.71 1.86 1.94
N LEU A 81 -8.81 1.13 1.75
CA LEU A 81 -9.10 0.40 0.53
C LEU A 81 -9.86 1.32 -0.45
N CYS A 82 -9.15 1.90 -1.41
CA CYS A 82 -9.74 2.74 -2.47
C CYS A 82 -10.56 1.92 -3.49
N SER A 83 -10.56 0.59 -3.37
CA SER A 83 -11.39 -0.31 -4.15
C SER A 83 -11.60 -1.61 -3.37
N ARG A 84 -12.78 -2.21 -3.49
CA ARG A 84 -13.06 -3.51 -2.90
C ARG A 84 -12.09 -4.56 -3.44
N ARG A 85 -11.39 -5.22 -2.52
CA ARG A 85 -10.62 -6.44 -2.79
C ARG A 85 -11.55 -7.65 -2.82
N THR A 86 -11.11 -8.74 -3.42
CA THR A 86 -11.87 -9.99 -3.34
C THR A 86 -11.94 -10.46 -1.89
N PRO A 87 -13.08 -11.03 -1.44
CA PRO A 87 -13.17 -11.59 -0.08
C PRO A 87 -12.13 -12.69 0.19
N ASP A 88 -11.63 -13.33 -0.87
CA ASP A 88 -10.62 -14.37 -0.82
C ASP A 88 -9.18 -13.89 -0.98
N ASP A 89 -8.93 -12.58 -0.98
CA ASP A 89 -7.58 -12.04 -0.93
C ASP A 89 -6.86 -12.53 0.35
N PRO A 90 -5.82 -13.37 0.22
CA PRO A 90 -5.13 -13.94 1.38
C PRO A 90 -4.42 -12.86 2.21
N ASN A 91 -3.89 -11.82 1.59
CA ASN A 91 -3.20 -10.76 2.30
C ASN A 91 -4.18 -9.86 3.06
N LEU A 92 -5.38 -9.63 2.52
CA LEU A 92 -6.41 -8.90 3.26
C LEU A 92 -6.85 -9.68 4.50
N LYS A 93 -7.07 -11.00 4.38
CA LYS A 93 -7.38 -11.88 5.53
C LYS A 93 -6.28 -11.81 6.59
N LEU A 94 -5.01 -11.89 6.20
CA LEU A 94 -3.88 -11.78 7.11
C LEU A 94 -3.77 -10.42 7.83
N VAL A 95 -4.18 -9.33 7.17
CA VAL A 95 -4.27 -7.99 7.78
C VAL A 95 -5.42 -7.94 8.78
N GLN A 96 -6.59 -8.51 8.45
CA GLN A 96 -7.75 -8.61 9.35
C GLN A 96 -7.45 -9.44 10.61
N GLU A 97 -6.76 -10.58 10.48
CA GLU A 97 -6.37 -11.44 11.60
C GLU A 97 -5.48 -10.71 12.63
N ARG A 98 -4.71 -9.73 12.16
CA ARG A 98 -3.87 -8.85 13.00
C ARG A 98 -4.64 -7.70 13.63
N ARG A 99 -5.92 -7.55 13.31
CA ARG A 99 -6.78 -6.44 13.78
C ARG A 99 -6.25 -5.07 13.41
N VAL A 100 -5.57 -4.96 12.26
CA VAL A 100 -5.21 -3.68 11.66
C VAL A 100 -6.50 -2.95 11.28
N THR A 101 -6.56 -1.65 11.52
CA THR A 101 -7.70 -0.81 11.12
C THR A 101 -7.80 -0.81 9.60
N ILE A 102 -8.96 -1.21 9.07
CA ILE A 102 -9.25 -1.25 7.64
C ILE A 102 -10.49 -0.43 7.37
N ILE A 103 -10.41 0.50 6.43
CA ILE A 103 -11.50 1.39 6.04
C ILE A 103 -11.77 1.19 4.55
N GLN A 104 -13.03 0.94 4.20
CA GLN A 104 -13.46 0.84 2.81
C GLN A 104 -13.88 2.21 2.33
N ALA A 105 -13.35 2.65 1.19
CA ALA A 105 -13.62 3.99 0.72
C ALA A 105 -15.07 4.21 0.25
N ASP A 106 -15.80 3.15 -0.10
CA ASP A 106 -17.24 3.22 -0.40
C ASP A 106 -18.13 3.27 0.85
N GLU A 107 -17.53 3.09 2.03
CA GLU A 107 -18.16 3.26 3.35
C GLU A 107 -17.74 4.57 4.03
N ASP A 108 -16.86 5.36 3.39
CA ASP A 108 -16.38 6.67 3.84
C ASP A 108 -16.69 7.77 2.80
N GLU A 109 -17.99 7.96 2.50
CA GLU A 109 -18.45 8.88 1.44
C GLU A 109 -17.89 10.31 1.57
N SER A 110 -17.71 10.79 2.81
CA SER A 110 -17.16 12.11 3.13
C SER A 110 -15.64 12.14 3.28
N LEU A 111 -14.97 10.99 3.21
CA LEU A 111 -13.52 10.84 3.41
C LEU A 111 -13.02 11.31 4.79
N ASN A 112 -13.90 11.29 5.80
CA ASN A 112 -13.57 11.79 7.13
C ASN A 112 -12.61 10.81 7.83
N GLN A 113 -12.84 9.51 7.63
CA GLN A 113 -11.98 8.50 8.24
C GLN A 113 -10.60 8.47 7.57
N LEU A 114 -10.54 8.71 6.26
CA LEU A 114 -9.28 8.95 5.56
C LEU A 114 -8.53 10.15 6.14
N ASP A 115 -9.21 11.28 6.35
CA ASP A 115 -8.60 12.49 6.93
C ASP A 115 -8.07 12.23 8.36
N GLU A 116 -8.79 11.46 9.19
CA GLU A 116 -8.34 11.07 10.53
C GLU A 116 -7.06 10.20 10.50
N LEU A 117 -7.04 9.16 9.66
CA LEU A 117 -5.84 8.33 9.49
C LEU A 117 -4.67 9.17 8.96
N LEU A 118 -4.92 10.03 7.98
CA LEU A 118 -3.91 10.84 7.34
C LEU A 118 -3.32 11.89 8.30
N ALA A 119 -4.15 12.56 9.11
CA ALA A 119 -3.72 13.58 10.06
C ALA A 119 -2.71 13.05 11.10
N SER A 120 -2.88 11.79 11.52
CA SER A 120 -1.98 11.14 12.48
C SER A 120 -0.77 10.46 11.84
N ALA A 121 -0.81 10.19 10.52
CA ALA A 121 0.21 9.46 9.80
C ALA A 121 1.56 10.21 9.75
N SER A 122 2.63 9.46 9.97
CA SER A 122 4.02 9.83 9.72
C SER A 122 4.46 9.51 8.29
N ALA A 123 3.85 8.48 7.70
CA ALA A 123 4.04 8.06 6.33
C ALA A 123 2.74 7.57 5.70
N VAL A 124 2.64 7.77 4.39
CA VAL A 124 1.64 7.18 3.50
C VAL A 124 2.36 6.24 2.54
N ILE A 125 1.93 5.00 2.46
CA ILE A 125 2.35 4.05 1.43
C ILE A 125 1.29 4.07 0.32
N ASP A 126 1.69 4.51 -0.87
CA ASP A 126 0.85 4.51 -2.08
C ASP A 126 1.01 3.16 -2.79
N ALA A 127 0.00 2.30 -2.62
CA ALA A 127 -0.12 1.01 -3.28
C ALA A 127 -1.36 0.97 -4.21
N LEU A 128 -1.73 2.12 -4.80
CA LEU A 128 -2.95 2.25 -5.61
C LEU A 128 -2.82 1.66 -7.00
N PHE A 129 -1.72 1.97 -7.70
CA PHE A 129 -1.52 1.57 -9.10
C PHE A 129 -0.10 1.09 -9.36
N GLY A 130 0.04 -0.09 -9.96
CA GLY A 130 1.33 -0.61 -10.44
C GLY A 130 1.51 -0.41 -11.95
N THR A 131 2.36 -1.24 -12.56
CA THR A 131 2.71 -1.21 -14.01
C THR A 131 1.59 -1.67 -14.96
N GLY A 132 0.36 -1.80 -14.46
CA GLY A 132 -0.81 -2.27 -15.21
C GLY A 132 -1.37 -1.25 -16.21
N LYS A 133 -2.55 -1.53 -16.76
CA LYS A 133 -3.21 -0.61 -17.70
C LYS A 133 -3.47 0.74 -17.02
N VAL A 134 -2.97 1.81 -17.66
CA VAL A 134 -3.28 3.20 -17.28
C VAL A 134 -4.79 3.39 -17.38
N ARG A 135 -5.42 3.70 -16.25
CA ARG A 135 -6.82 4.12 -16.20
C ARG A 135 -6.85 5.61 -15.86
N PRO A 136 -7.81 6.38 -16.40
CA PRO A 136 -8.02 7.75 -15.94
C PRO A 136 -8.22 7.74 -14.43
N LEU A 137 -7.43 8.57 -13.72
CA LEU A 137 -7.63 8.81 -12.30
C LEU A 137 -8.96 9.55 -12.15
N GLY A 138 -9.90 8.96 -11.42
CA GLY A 138 -11.22 9.53 -11.20
C GLY A 138 -11.90 8.94 -9.97
N GLY A 139 -12.95 9.61 -9.51
CA GLY A 139 -13.70 9.22 -8.32
C GLY A 139 -12.80 9.16 -7.08
N VAL A 140 -12.98 8.11 -6.29
CA VAL A 140 -12.34 7.95 -4.99
C VAL A 140 -10.81 7.98 -5.05
N PHE A 141 -10.19 7.44 -6.10
CA PHE A 141 -8.73 7.49 -6.26
C PHE A 141 -8.21 8.93 -6.38
N GLN A 142 -8.89 9.75 -7.18
CA GLN A 142 -8.51 11.15 -7.34
C GLN A 142 -8.72 11.91 -6.03
N GLN A 143 -9.85 11.69 -5.36
CA GLN A 143 -10.16 12.37 -4.10
C GLN A 143 -9.17 12.01 -3.00
N THR A 144 -8.84 10.73 -2.85
CA THR A 144 -7.82 10.25 -1.89
C THR A 144 -6.46 10.88 -2.18
N LEU A 145 -5.99 10.86 -3.44
CA LEU A 145 -4.71 11.47 -3.80
C LEU A 145 -4.72 12.99 -3.57
N SER A 146 -5.84 13.67 -3.81
CA SER A 146 -5.98 15.10 -3.51
C SER A 146 -5.84 15.39 -2.01
N GLN A 147 -6.44 14.59 -1.13
CA GLN A 147 -6.27 14.75 0.33
C GLN A 147 -4.82 14.49 0.77
N VAL A 148 -4.19 13.42 0.26
CA VAL A 148 -2.77 13.11 0.56
C VAL A 148 -1.86 14.26 0.14
N ASN A 149 -2.05 14.81 -1.05
CA ASN A 149 -1.26 15.93 -1.56
C ASN A 149 -1.47 17.19 -0.72
N ALA A 150 -2.72 17.54 -0.42
CA ALA A 150 -3.04 18.70 0.42
C ALA A 150 -2.41 18.57 1.82
N GLU A 151 -2.40 17.37 2.39
CA GLU A 151 -1.79 17.14 3.70
C GLU A 151 -0.26 17.17 3.65
N LYS A 152 0.34 16.64 2.57
CA LYS A 152 1.79 16.71 2.34
C LYS A 152 2.27 18.16 2.17
N GLU A 153 1.49 19.02 1.52
CA GLU A 153 1.77 20.45 1.40
C GLU A 153 1.76 21.15 2.76
N LYS A 154 0.80 20.81 3.65
CA LYS A 154 0.74 21.33 5.02
C LYS A 154 1.83 20.78 5.93
N ARG A 155 2.18 19.50 5.78
CA ARG A 155 3.19 18.79 6.59
C ARG A 155 4.32 18.25 5.70
N PRO A 156 5.34 19.07 5.38
CA PRO A 156 6.47 18.63 4.56
C PRO A 156 7.23 17.43 5.12
N SER A 157 7.13 17.15 6.43
CA SER A 157 7.70 15.97 7.09
C SER A 157 6.99 14.66 6.76
N LEU A 158 5.70 14.69 6.36
CA LEU A 158 4.93 13.50 5.98
C LEU A 158 5.65 12.77 4.85
N ARG A 159 5.99 11.50 5.02
CA ARG A 159 6.63 10.72 3.95
C ARG A 159 5.57 10.09 3.06
N VAL A 160 5.76 10.15 1.75
CA VAL A 160 4.95 9.39 0.78
C VAL A 160 5.87 8.41 0.09
N ILE A 161 5.55 7.13 0.17
CA ILE A 161 6.38 6.02 -0.30
C ILE A 161 5.54 5.26 -1.32
N ALA A 162 5.98 5.23 -2.57
CA ALA A 162 5.30 4.46 -3.61
C ALA A 162 5.77 3.01 -3.59
N VAL A 163 4.83 2.08 -3.83
CA VAL A 163 5.08 0.66 -4.08
C VAL A 163 5.37 0.43 -5.55
#